data_AF-A0A418WP88-F1
#
_entry.id   AF-A0A418WP88-F1
#
_cell.length_a   1.000
_cell.length_b   1.000
_cell.length_c   1.000
_cell.angle_alpha   90.00
_cell.angle_beta   90.00
_cell.angle_gamma   90.00
#
_symmetry.space_group_name_H-M   'P 1'
#
loop_
_entity.id
_entity.type
_entity.pdbx_description
1 polymer ?
#
loop_
_entity_poly.entity_id
_entity_poly.type
_entity_poly.pdbx_seq_one_letter_code
_entity_poly.pdbx_strand_id
1 'polypeptide(L)'
;MPTYRLDIRMQHSDPDDSISLDAVDDIRAAEAARTAIAQAFGRPHELVMLDAQRGRFTIGAGLWSRTGHYHLWVSEDVAGLPRL
;
A
#
# COMPACT_ATOMS: atom_id res chain seq x y z
N MET A 1 -11.53 -5.11 -13.79
CA MET A 1 -11.14 -5.17 -12.37
C MET A 1 -10.69 -3.77 -11.98
N PRO A 2 -11.02 -3.27 -10.79
CA PRO A 2 -10.54 -1.97 -10.35
C PRO A 2 -9.01 -2.02 -10.22
N THR A 3 -8.34 -0.96 -10.67
CA THR A 3 -6.91 -0.79 -10.49
C THR A 3 -6.70 0.12 -9.29
N TYR A 4 -5.90 -0.32 -8.33
CA TYR A 4 -5.57 0.47 -7.17
C TYR A 4 -4.17 1.06 -7.32
N ARG A 5 -3.98 2.28 -6.86
CA ARG A 5 -2.66 2.89 -6.72
C ARG A 5 -2.34 3.01 -5.25
N LEU A 6 -1.23 2.42 -4.84
CA LEU A 6 -0.69 2.53 -3.50
C LEU A 6 0.46 3.53 -3.51
N ASP A 7 0.33 4.63 -2.79
CA ASP A 7 1.46 5.51 -2.49
C ASP A 7 1.97 5.21 -1.07
N ILE A 8 3.27 4.95 -0.92
CA ILE A 8 3.91 4.59 0.35
C ILE A 8 4.89 5.68 0.74
N ARG A 9 4.78 6.17 1.99
CA ARG A 9 5.70 7.15 2.56
C ARG A 9 6.27 6.69 3.89
N MET A 10 7.59 6.65 4.01
CA MET A 10 8.27 6.37 5.27
C MET A 10 8.44 7.63 6.12
N GLN A 11 8.33 7.51 7.45
CA GLN A 11 8.51 8.65 8.35
C GLN A 11 9.94 9.20 8.40
N HIS A 12 10.93 8.49 7.86
CA HIS A 12 12.35 8.84 7.92
C HIS A 12 13.10 8.70 6.58
N SER A 13 12.37 8.56 5.46
CA SER A 13 12.93 8.47 4.11
C SER A 13 12.03 9.22 3.12
N ASP A 14 12.61 9.95 2.18
CA ASP A 14 11.95 10.46 0.96
C ASP A 14 12.60 9.76 -0.24
N PRO A 15 11.83 9.20 -1.20
CA PRO A 15 10.63 9.77 -1.81
C PRO A 15 9.33 8.96 -1.60
N ASP A 16 8.20 9.53 -2.01
CA ASP A 16 6.91 8.81 -2.18
C ASP A 16 7.08 7.71 -3.25
N ASP A 17 7.08 6.45 -2.83
CA ASP A 17 7.08 5.31 -3.75
C ASP A 17 5.63 4.97 -4.12
N SER A 18 5.27 5.21 -5.38
CA SER A 18 3.96 4.82 -5.91
C SER A 18 4.01 3.48 -6.62
N ILE A 19 3.18 2.54 -6.20
CA ILE A 19 3.05 1.18 -6.73
C ILE A 19 1.61 0.99 -7.22
N SER A 20 1.45 0.52 -8.47
CA SER A 20 0.13 0.13 -8.98
C SER A 20 -0.15 -1.32 -8.60
N LEU A 21 -1.37 -1.59 -8.14
CA LEU A 21 -1.84 -2.88 -7.66
C LEU A 21 -3.15 -3.24 -8.35
N ASP A 22 -3.27 -4.47 -8.83
CA ASP A 22 -4.55 -4.99 -9.31
C ASP A 22 -5.23 -5.77 -8.19
N ALA A 23 -6.48 -5.41 -7.87
CA ALA A 23 -7.28 -6.11 -6.87
C ALA A 23 -8.74 -6.16 -7.28
N VAL A 24 -9.46 -7.16 -6.75
CA VAL A 24 -10.87 -7.42 -7.10
C VAL A 24 -11.81 -6.69 -6.14
N ASP A 25 -11.37 -6.45 -4.91
CA ASP A 25 -12.10 -5.80 -3.82
C ASP A 25 -11.12 -5.14 -2.84
N ASP A 26 -11.65 -4.35 -1.90
CA ASP A 26 -10.85 -3.59 -0.93
C ASP A 26 -10.04 -4.47 0.04
N ILE A 27 -10.52 -5.68 0.38
CA ILE A 27 -9.81 -6.62 1.26
C ILE A 27 -8.57 -7.12 0.52
N ARG A 28 -8.74 -7.54 -0.74
CA ARG A 28 -7.64 -7.96 -1.61
C ARG A 28 -6.70 -6.80 -1.93
N ALA A 29 -7.21 -5.58 -2.03
CA ALA A 29 -6.38 -4.39 -2.20
C ALA A 29 -5.50 -4.13 -0.97
N ALA A 30 -6.03 -4.32 0.24
CA ALA A 30 -5.24 -4.24 1.47
C ALA A 30 -4.19 -5.36 1.57
N GLU A 31 -4.53 -6.59 1.17
CA GLU A 31 -3.55 -7.69 1.10
C GLU A 31 -2.45 -7.42 0.06
N ALA A 32 -2.80 -6.90 -1.12
CA ALA A 32 -1.86 -6.48 -2.15
C ALA A 32 -0.97 -5.35 -1.64
N ALA A 33 -1.54 -4.37 -0.93
CA ALA A 33 -0.78 -3.28 -0.35
C ALA A 33 0.19 -3.75 0.74
N ARG A 34 -0.24 -4.67 1.61
CA ARG A 34 0.62 -5.32 2.61
C ARG A 34 1.81 -5.99 1.95
N THR A 35 1.56 -6.71 0.85
CA THR A 35 2.57 -7.43 0.08
C THR A 35 3.56 -6.47 -0.59
N ALA A 36 3.06 -5.41 -1.22
CA ALA A 36 3.88 -4.38 -1.86
C ALA A 36 4.77 -3.63 -0.87
N ILE A 37 4.22 -3.23 0.29
CA ILE A 37 5.00 -2.62 1.38
C ILE A 37 6.10 -3.58 1.84
N ALA A 38 5.77 -4.86 2.05
CA ALA A 38 6.75 -5.85 2.49
C ALA A 38 7.90 -6.02 1.49
N GLN A 39 7.57 -6.09 0.20
CA GLN A 39 8.54 -6.18 -0.89
C GLN A 39 9.43 -4.94 -0.97
N ALA A 40 8.85 -3.74 -0.89
CA ALA A 40 9.59 -2.47 -0.91
C ALA A 40 10.65 -2.40 0.21
N PHE A 41 10.39 -3.01 1.36
CA PHE A 41 11.31 -3.03 2.50
C PHE A 41 12.11 -4.33 2.66
N GLY A 42 11.99 -5.28 1.73
CA GLY A 42 12.71 -6.55 1.78
C GLY A 42 12.38 -7.36 3.04
N ARG A 43 11.09 -7.47 3.36
CA ARG A 43 10.58 -8.16 4.56
C ARG A 43 9.43 -9.12 4.20
N PRO A 44 9.17 -10.13 5.05
CA PRO A 44 7.96 -10.93 4.97
C PRO A 44 6.71 -10.06 5.20
N HIS A 45 5.65 -10.32 4.45
CA HIS A 45 4.42 -9.53 4.50
C HIS A 45 3.62 -9.76 5.78
N GLU A 46 3.84 -10.87 6.47
CA GLU A 46 3.29 -11.19 7.79
C GLU A 46 3.80 -10.23 8.87
N LEU A 47 4.94 -9.57 8.64
CA LEU A 47 5.49 -8.55 9.53
C LEU A 47 4.93 -7.15 9.25
N VAL A 48 4.03 -7.00 8.28
CA VAL A 48 3.39 -5.72 7.94
C VAL A 48 2.00 -5.68 8.55
N MET A 49 1.78 -4.70 9.43
CA MET A 49 0.48 -4.36 9.98
C MET A 49 -0.03 -3.09 9.31
N LEU A 50 -1.27 -3.12 8.83
CA LEU A 50 -1.95 -1.97 8.24
C LEU A 50 -3.00 -1.44 9.22
N ASP A 51 -3.01 -0.13 9.41
CA ASP A 51 -4.09 0.63 10.03
C ASP A 51 -4.79 1.41 8.92
N ALA A 52 -5.83 0.78 8.35
CA ALA A 52 -6.62 1.35 7.25
C ALA A 52 -7.40 2.59 7.65
N GLN A 53 -7.77 2.74 8.94
CA GLN A 53 -8.50 3.92 9.41
C GLN A 53 -7.61 5.16 9.43
N ARG A 54 -6.31 4.98 9.69
CA ARG A 54 -5.36 6.08 9.80
C ARG A 54 -4.40 6.19 8.61
N GLY A 55 -4.49 5.29 7.63
CA GLY A 55 -3.56 5.23 6.50
C GLY A 55 -2.12 5.02 6.97
N ARG A 56 -1.89 4.15 7.96
CA ARG A 56 -0.56 3.92 8.55
C ARG A 56 -0.16 2.46 8.43
N PHE A 57 1.12 2.22 8.24
CA PHE A 57 1.67 0.86 8.31
C PHE A 57 2.81 0.80 9.31
N THR A 58 2.98 -0.40 9.87
CA THR A 58 4.12 -0.77 10.71
C THR A 58 4.74 -2.03 10.13
N ILE A 59 6.06 -2.06 9.97
CA ILE A 59 6.78 -3.22 9.48
C ILE A 59 7.89 -3.66 10.44
N GLY A 60 7.87 -4.94 10.83
CA GLY A 60 8.87 -5.56 11.70
C GLY A 60 8.31 -6.04 13.04
N ALA A 61 9.20 -6.35 13.99
CA ALA A 61 8.85 -6.86 15.32
C ALA A 61 9.55 -6.04 16.41
N GLY A 62 8.78 -5.54 17.39
CA GLY A 62 9.31 -4.84 18.56
C GLY A 62 10.07 -3.53 18.23
N LEU A 63 11.22 -3.34 18.88
CA LEU A 63 12.01 -2.10 18.84
C LEU A 63 12.65 -1.78 17.47
N TRP A 64 12.66 -2.73 16.53
CA TRP A 64 13.17 -2.51 15.16
C TRP A 64 12.07 -2.29 14.13
N SER A 65 10.85 -2.03 14.59
CA SER A 65 9.75 -1.72 13.70
C SER A 65 9.97 -0.36 13.02
N ARG A 66 9.68 -0.29 11.72
CA ARG A 66 9.58 0.97 10.98
C ARG A 66 8.12 1.29 10.79
N THR A 67 7.77 2.58 10.82
CA THR A 67 6.40 3.02 10.56
C THR A 67 6.36 4.05 9.46
N GLY A 68 5.25 4.06 8.74
CA GLY A 68 5.01 4.95 7.63
C GLY A 68 3.53 5.21 7.43
N HIS A 69 3.26 5.98 6.39
CA HIS A 69 1.94 6.27 5.89
C HIS A 69 1.75 5.59 4.54
N TYR A 70 0.53 5.22 4.23
CA TYR A 70 0.18 4.74 2.91
C TYR A 70 -1.18 5.29 2.51
N HIS A 71 -1.34 5.52 1.21
CA HIS A 71 -2.59 5.94 0.60
C HIS A 71 -2.97 4.96 -0.49
N LEU A 72 -4.19 4.43 -0.43
CA LEU A 72 -4.73 3.53 -1.44
C LEU A 72 -5.81 4.29 -2.22
N TRP A 73 -5.52 4.60 -3.48
CA TRP A 73 -6.46 5.21 -4.41
C TRP A 73 -7.07 4.12 -5.28
N VAL A 74 -8.39 4.10 -5.38
CA VAL A 74 -9.07 3.25 -6.36
C VAL A 74 -9.27 4.05 -7.64
N SER A 75 -8.82 3.50 -8.76
CA SER A 75 -9.21 3.92 -10.10
C SER A 75 -10.05 2.80 -10.68
N GLU A 76 -11.35 3.02 -10.81
CA GLU A 76 -12.13 2.15 -11.67
C GLU A 76 -11.63 2.38 -13.10
N ASP A 77 -11.10 1.33 -13.71
CA ASP A 77 -10.93 1.32 -15.16
C ASP A 77 -12.35 1.25 -15.74
N VAL A 78 -13.01 2.42 -15.79
CA VAL A 78 -14.29 2.57 -16.47
C VAL A 78 -13.95 2.39 -17.94
N ALA A 79 -14.16 1.19 -18.45
CA ALA A 79 -14.04 0.88 -19.86
C ALA A 79 -14.88 1.90 -20.66
N GLY A 80 -14.23 2.96 -21.15
CA GLY A 80 -14.85 3.99 -21.98
C GLY A 80 -14.82 5.45 -21.50
N LEU A 81 -14.17 5.84 -20.40
CA LEU A 81 -14.01 7.27 -20.09
C LEU A 81 -12.57 7.78 -20.32
N PRO A 82 -12.38 8.89 -21.06
CA PRO A 82 -11.07 9.43 -21.33
C PRO A 82 -10.41 9.91 -20.03
N ARG A 83 -9.15 9.53 -19.84
CA ARG A 83 -8.28 10.07 -18.79
C ARG A 83 -8.21 11.60 -18.96
N LEU A 84 -8.70 12.33 -17.97
CA LEU A 84 -8.50 13.78 -17.82
C LEU A 84 -7.20 14.06 -17.07
#